data_AF-A0A8T4T0D2-F1
#
_entry.id   AF-A0A8T4T0D2-F1
#
_cell.length_a   1.000
_cell.length_b   1.000
_cell.length_c   1.000
_cell.angle_alpha   90.00
_cell.angle_beta   90.00
_cell.angle_gamma   90.00
#
_symmetry.space_group_name_H-M   'P 1'
#
loop_
_entity.id
_entity.type
_entity.pdbx_description
1 polymer ?
#
loop_
_entity_poly.entity_id
_entity_poly.type
_entity_poly.pdbx_seq_one_letter_code
_entity_poly.pdbx_strand_id
1 'polypeptide(L)'
;MEKRFGKQVIEKDIALKLKTEKTVRVLEIGFGEGKCLLELRAKFPNNNVELYGVNNKKTGNMYKQSDFLKNAKLFGMVIPNANLPKPYFFDAGEGLRFRSNFFDIIISQVAFHYIGNKAKVLEEVWRVLKVGGKAYLHIDSSYDTGSPDFLKLNEETPRFVIYRKEKIVKLSQYLRKFRKKGFKISGTIFNKKKDKHTLIMEKNKHTLLKLNLKYDGNSTLYLTKLKDSDKYKNDSSIWWGTRSIFKTK
;
A
#
# COMPACT_ATOMS: atom_id res chain seq x y z
N MET A 1 1.02 10.81 10.29
CA MET A 1 -0.03 10.38 9.33
C MET A 1 -0.77 11.51 8.61
N GLU A 2 -1.12 12.61 9.28
CA GLU A 2 -2.08 13.62 8.79
C GLU A 2 -1.83 14.18 7.38
N LYS A 3 -0.56 14.32 6.96
CA LYS A 3 -0.20 14.88 5.66
C LYS A 3 -0.32 13.89 4.49
N ARG A 4 -0.72 12.63 4.74
CA ARG A 4 -0.59 11.53 3.75
C ARG A 4 -1.93 11.10 3.14
N PHE A 5 -2.95 10.76 3.94
CA PHE A 5 -4.29 10.39 3.46
C PHE A 5 -5.39 11.44 3.76
N GLY A 6 -4.99 12.61 4.25
CA GLY A 6 -5.91 13.61 4.82
C GLY A 6 -5.86 13.65 6.35
N LYS A 7 -6.37 14.73 6.94
CA LYS A 7 -6.23 15.00 8.38
C LYS A 7 -6.93 13.93 9.22
N GLN A 8 -6.12 13.09 9.87
CA GLN A 8 -6.51 12.07 10.85
C GLN A 8 -7.54 11.03 10.38
N VAL A 9 -7.62 10.74 9.08
CA VAL A 9 -8.66 9.85 8.53
C VAL A 9 -8.55 8.43 9.10
N ILE A 10 -7.33 7.90 9.16
CA ILE A 10 -7.05 6.56 9.70
C ILE A 10 -7.44 6.48 11.16
N GLU A 11 -7.03 7.47 11.94
CA GLU A 11 -7.27 7.52 13.38
C GLU A 11 -8.75 7.65 13.71
N LYS A 12 -9.51 8.41 12.91
CA LYS A 12 -10.97 8.49 13.03
C LYS A 12 -11.65 7.15 12.76
N ASP A 13 -11.21 6.43 11.74
CA ASP A 13 -11.75 5.10 11.44
C ASP A 13 -11.40 4.08 12.54
N ILE A 14 -10.18 4.11 13.08
CA ILE A 14 -9.82 3.27 14.24
C ILE A 14 -10.72 3.59 15.43
N ALA A 15 -10.88 4.88 15.77
CA ALA A 15 -11.72 5.30 16.89
C ALA A 15 -13.20 4.92 16.70
N LEU A 16 -13.72 5.02 15.46
CA LEU A 16 -15.06 4.57 15.14
C LEU A 16 -15.22 3.05 15.32
N LYS A 17 -14.23 2.27 14.85
CA LYS A 17 -14.24 0.81 15.00
C LYS A 17 -14.15 0.38 16.47
N LEU A 18 -13.39 1.09 17.30
CA LEU A 18 -13.33 0.81 18.74
C LEU A 18 -14.67 1.00 19.47
N LYS A 19 -15.66 1.67 18.87
CA LYS A 19 -17.02 1.76 19.46
C LYS A 19 -17.81 0.45 19.34
N THR A 20 -17.46 -0.40 18.38
CA THR A 20 -18.22 -1.63 18.07
C THR A 20 -17.38 -2.89 18.18
N GLU A 21 -16.07 -2.79 18.05
CA GLU A 21 -15.14 -3.92 18.08
C GLU A 21 -14.38 -3.94 19.42
N LYS A 22 -14.33 -5.12 20.05
CA LYS A 22 -13.47 -5.34 21.22
C LYS A 22 -11.98 -5.12 20.89
N THR A 23 -11.58 -5.46 19.66
CA THR A 23 -10.20 -5.33 19.18
C THR A 23 -10.18 -4.91 17.73
N VAL A 24 -9.47 -3.82 17.43
CA VAL A 24 -9.26 -3.32 16.07
C VAL A 24 -7.88 -3.74 15.58
N ARG A 25 -7.83 -4.45 14.45
CA ARG A 25 -6.60 -4.93 13.84
C ARG A 25 -6.20 -4.07 12.66
N VAL A 26 -5.00 -3.51 12.72
CA VAL A 26 -4.46 -2.63 11.68
C VAL A 26 -3.22 -3.27 11.07
N LEU A 27 -3.17 -3.36 9.73
CA LEU A 27 -1.99 -3.79 8.98
C LEU A 27 -1.37 -2.60 8.23
N GLU A 28 -0.06 -2.43 8.32
CA GLU A 28 0.72 -1.60 7.39
C GLU A 28 1.54 -2.48 6.43
N ILE A 29 1.32 -2.30 5.13
CA ILE A 29 2.12 -2.91 4.06
C ILE A 29 3.24 -1.94 3.68
N GLY A 30 4.48 -2.40 3.84
CA GLY A 30 5.69 -1.60 3.66
C GLY A 30 5.95 -0.67 4.84
N PHE A 31 5.94 -1.21 6.07
CA PHE A 31 6.08 -0.41 7.29
C PHE A 31 7.47 0.23 7.48
N GLY A 32 8.48 -0.18 6.70
CA GLY A 32 9.84 0.38 6.78
C GLY A 32 10.40 0.29 8.19
N GLU A 33 10.76 1.44 8.76
CA GLU A 33 11.26 1.57 10.15
C GLU A 33 10.13 1.62 11.21
N GLY A 34 8.87 1.50 10.80
CA GLY A 34 7.72 1.38 11.70
C GLY A 34 7.13 2.70 12.20
N LYS A 35 7.57 3.85 11.69
CA LYS A 35 7.12 5.17 12.18
C LYS A 35 5.59 5.32 12.21
N CYS A 36 4.86 4.87 11.19
CA CYS A 36 3.40 4.95 11.21
C CYS A 36 2.79 4.07 12.30
N LEU A 37 3.25 2.83 12.46
CA LEU A 37 2.78 1.95 13.52
C LEU A 37 3.11 2.51 14.91
N LEU A 38 4.25 3.18 15.07
CA LEU A 38 4.62 3.87 16.30
C LEU A 38 3.71 5.07 16.60
N GLU A 39 3.39 5.88 15.58
CA GLU A 39 2.41 6.97 15.68
C GLU A 39 1.03 6.45 16.10
N LEU A 40 0.58 5.32 15.53
CA LEU A 40 -0.66 4.68 15.94
C LEU A 40 -0.58 4.14 17.38
N ARG A 41 0.53 3.52 17.78
CA ARG A 41 0.70 3.00 19.15
C ARG A 41 0.72 4.12 20.18
N ALA A 42 1.38 5.24 19.90
CA ALA A 42 1.39 6.41 20.78
C ALA A 42 -0.02 6.98 20.97
N LYS A 43 -0.80 7.05 19.88
CA LYS A 43 -2.17 7.59 19.90
C LYS A 43 -3.21 6.64 20.47
N PHE A 44 -3.00 5.34 20.34
CA PHE A 44 -3.84 4.28 20.88
C PHE A 44 -2.99 3.39 21.82
N PRO A 45 -2.66 3.89 23.02
CA PRO A 45 -1.79 3.17 23.96
C PRO A 45 -2.45 1.92 24.54
N ASN A 46 -3.79 1.84 24.48
CA ASN A 46 -4.55 0.72 25.04
C ASN A 46 -4.41 -0.57 24.21
N ASN A 47 -4.64 -1.71 24.85
CA ASN A 47 -4.44 -3.04 24.24
C ASN A 47 -5.51 -3.43 23.18
N ASN A 48 -6.56 -2.63 23.01
CA ASN A 48 -7.65 -2.91 22.07
C ASN A 48 -7.31 -2.60 20.60
N VAL A 49 -6.11 -2.07 20.32
CA VAL A 49 -5.61 -1.91 18.95
C VAL A 49 -4.41 -2.82 18.76
N GLU A 50 -4.51 -3.79 17.84
CA GLU A 50 -3.40 -4.65 17.45
C GLU A 50 -2.80 -4.15 16.14
N LEU A 51 -1.47 -3.97 16.14
CA LEU A 51 -0.75 -3.40 15.02
C LEU A 51 0.14 -4.46 14.36
N TYR A 52 0.07 -4.55 13.03
CA TYR A 52 0.79 -5.50 12.21
C TYR A 52 1.55 -4.75 11.13
N GLY A 53 2.79 -5.17 10.83
CA GLY A 53 3.59 -4.62 9.74
C GLY A 53 4.11 -5.72 8.83
N VAL A 54 4.03 -5.53 7.51
CA VAL A 54 4.69 -6.41 6.52
C VAL A 54 5.74 -5.64 5.73
N ASN A 55 6.96 -6.17 5.66
CA ASN A 55 8.01 -5.72 4.72
C ASN A 55 8.48 -6.92 3.88
N ASN A 56 8.97 -6.67 2.66
CA ASN A 56 9.55 -7.76 1.86
C ASN A 56 10.82 -8.33 2.52
N LYS A 57 11.67 -7.45 3.07
CA LYS A 57 12.96 -7.80 3.68
C LYS A 57 13.06 -7.22 5.09
N LYS A 58 13.96 -7.79 5.89
CA LYS A 58 14.34 -7.25 7.20
C LYS A 58 15.31 -6.09 6.99
N THR A 59 14.79 -4.86 6.95
CA THR A 59 15.57 -3.62 6.72
C THR A 59 15.18 -2.55 7.75
N GLY A 60 16.01 -1.52 7.94
CA GLY A 60 15.69 -0.39 8.83
C GLY A 60 15.67 -0.73 10.31
N ASN A 61 16.51 -1.69 10.73
CA ASN A 61 16.62 -2.18 12.10
C ASN A 61 15.35 -2.79 12.69
N MET A 62 14.40 -3.20 11.86
CA MET A 62 13.15 -3.82 12.27
C MET A 62 13.19 -5.31 12.02
N TYR A 63 13.54 -6.11 13.04
CA TYR A 63 13.64 -7.57 12.93
C TYR A 63 12.65 -8.29 13.87
N LYS A 64 12.38 -7.70 15.03
CA LYS A 64 11.50 -8.23 16.08
C LYS A 64 10.74 -7.11 16.79
N GLN A 65 9.74 -7.47 17.59
CA GLN A 65 8.86 -6.49 18.25
C GLN A 65 9.63 -5.48 19.12
N SER A 66 10.67 -5.91 19.83
CA SER A 66 11.47 -5.04 20.70
C SER A 66 12.17 -3.90 19.94
N ASP A 67 12.37 -4.03 18.63
CA ASP A 67 13.02 -3.01 17.83
C ASP A 67 12.14 -1.77 17.65
N PHE A 68 10.81 -1.91 17.77
CA PHE A 68 9.89 -0.75 17.79
C PHE A 68 10.22 0.24 18.91
N LEU A 69 10.66 -0.23 20.09
CA LEU A 69 11.05 0.66 21.18
C LEU A 69 12.32 1.45 20.87
N LYS A 70 13.29 0.81 20.19
CA LYS A 70 14.53 1.47 19.76
C LYS A 70 14.21 2.55 18.73
N ASN A 71 13.41 2.22 17.72
CA ASN A 71 13.02 3.16 16.69
C ASN A 71 12.11 4.28 17.25
N ALA A 72 11.26 3.99 18.24
CA ALA A 72 10.50 5.01 18.95
C ALA A 72 11.43 6.06 19.58
N LYS A 73 12.49 5.63 20.28
CA LYS A 73 13.52 6.55 20.82
C LYS A 73 14.20 7.36 19.72
N LEU A 74 14.60 6.73 18.61
CA LEU A 74 15.22 7.42 17.46
C LEU A 74 14.29 8.48 16.85
N PHE A 75 12.98 8.24 16.85
CA PHE A 75 11.99 9.21 16.37
C PHE A 75 11.53 10.21 17.44
N GLY A 76 12.10 10.19 18.66
CA GLY A 76 11.69 11.06 19.76
C GLY A 76 10.27 10.77 20.26
N MET A 77 9.82 9.52 20.17
CA MET A 77 8.46 9.10 20.51
C MET A 77 8.44 8.29 21.82
N VAL A 78 7.44 8.56 22.65
CA VAL A 78 7.13 7.75 23.83
C VAL A 78 5.95 6.84 23.49
N ILE A 79 6.15 5.53 23.65
CA ILE A 79 5.12 4.50 23.47
C ILE A 79 5.11 3.54 24.67
N PRO A 80 3.97 2.93 25.01
CA PRO A 80 3.94 1.91 26.05
C PRO A 80 4.77 0.68 25.66
N ASN A 81 5.46 0.10 26.64
CA ASN A 81 6.14 -1.19 26.50
C ASN A 81 5.15 -2.38 26.62
N ALA A 82 4.03 -2.28 25.93
CA ALA A 82 2.99 -3.30 25.90
C ALA A 82 2.37 -3.32 24.51
N ASN A 83 1.99 -4.52 24.05
CA ASN A 83 1.32 -4.72 22.76
C ASN A 83 2.05 -4.05 21.59
N LEU A 84 3.37 -4.21 21.53
CA LEU A 84 4.19 -3.65 20.45
C LEU A 84 3.72 -4.18 19.08
N PRO A 85 3.88 -3.40 18.00
CA PRO A 85 3.47 -3.85 16.68
C PRO A 85 4.21 -5.15 16.28
N LYS A 86 3.50 -6.01 15.54
CA LYS A 86 3.97 -7.35 15.12
C LYS A 86 4.57 -7.28 13.72
N PRO A 87 5.90 -7.42 13.55
CA PRO A 87 6.52 -7.36 12.23
C PRO A 87 6.49 -8.73 11.53
N TYR A 88 6.24 -8.72 10.23
CA TYR A 88 6.26 -9.88 9.34
C TYR A 88 7.12 -9.57 8.12
N PHE A 89 7.79 -10.60 7.60
CA PHE A 89 8.73 -10.46 6.49
C PHE A 89 8.41 -11.45 5.37
N PHE A 90 7.77 -10.96 4.32
CA PHE A 90 7.47 -11.70 3.09
C PHE A 90 7.08 -10.71 1.99
N ASP A 91 7.22 -11.13 0.73
CA ASP A 91 6.77 -10.33 -0.41
C ASP A 91 5.23 -10.31 -0.47
N ALA A 92 4.63 -9.14 -0.24
CA ALA A 92 3.19 -8.96 -0.34
C ALA A 92 2.66 -9.28 -1.76
N GLY A 93 3.47 -9.08 -2.79
CA GLY A 93 3.16 -9.45 -4.18
C GLY A 93 2.95 -10.95 -4.37
N GLU A 94 3.50 -11.79 -3.48
CA GLU A 94 3.28 -13.23 -3.46
C GLU A 94 2.07 -13.66 -2.62
N GLY A 95 1.45 -12.74 -1.90
CA GLY A 95 0.24 -12.97 -1.12
C GLY A 95 0.37 -12.53 0.34
N LEU A 96 -0.75 -12.13 0.93
CA LEU A 96 -0.81 -11.77 2.34
C LEU A 96 -1.03 -13.06 3.15
N ARG A 97 -0.02 -13.50 3.92
CA ARG A 97 -0.04 -14.76 4.71
C ARG A 97 -0.94 -14.68 5.96
N PHE A 98 -2.10 -14.04 5.82
CA PHE A 98 -3.13 -13.90 6.84
C PHE A 98 -4.42 -14.54 6.35
N ARG A 99 -5.23 -15.03 7.29
CA ARG A 99 -6.56 -15.57 6.98
C ARG A 99 -7.49 -14.48 6.44
N SER A 100 -8.53 -14.90 5.73
CA SER A 100 -9.57 -13.99 5.22
C SER A 100 -10.30 -13.29 6.38
N ASN A 101 -10.82 -12.08 6.14
CA ASN A 101 -11.59 -11.31 7.13
C ASN A 101 -10.89 -11.13 8.49
N PHE A 102 -9.62 -10.77 8.46
CA PHE A 102 -8.80 -10.61 9.66
C PHE A 102 -8.61 -9.16 10.10
N PHE A 103 -8.35 -8.25 9.16
CA PHE A 103 -8.02 -6.86 9.45
C PHE A 103 -9.24 -5.95 9.34
N ASP A 104 -9.33 -4.99 10.25
CA ASP A 104 -10.31 -3.91 10.21
C ASP A 104 -9.82 -2.79 9.30
N ILE A 105 -8.51 -2.49 9.36
CA ILE A 105 -7.88 -1.41 8.62
C ILE A 105 -6.57 -1.89 8.00
N ILE A 106 -6.35 -1.52 6.73
CA ILE A 106 -5.08 -1.76 6.03
C ILE A 106 -4.54 -0.44 5.48
N ILE A 107 -3.23 -0.24 5.60
CA ILE A 107 -2.55 0.99 5.21
C ILE A 107 -1.35 0.61 4.36
N SER A 108 -1.06 1.37 3.30
CA SER A 108 0.24 1.32 2.62
C SER A 108 0.67 2.71 2.23
N GLN A 109 1.78 3.18 2.81
CA GLN A 109 2.29 4.53 2.60
C GLN A 109 3.61 4.50 1.86
N VAL A 110 3.62 4.98 0.61
CA VAL A 110 4.87 5.20 -0.15
C VAL A 110 5.69 3.90 -0.27
N ALA A 111 5.01 2.75 -0.31
CA ALA A 111 5.64 1.44 -0.42
C ALA A 111 5.01 0.57 -1.52
N PHE A 112 3.72 0.76 -1.80
CA PHE A 112 2.98 -0.03 -2.78
C PHE A 112 3.63 0.00 -4.17
N HIS A 113 4.27 1.12 -4.55
CA HIS A 113 4.94 1.27 -5.83
C HIS A 113 6.16 0.36 -6.02
N TYR A 114 6.75 -0.18 -4.94
CA TYR A 114 7.86 -1.16 -5.01
C TYR A 114 7.38 -2.61 -5.22
N ILE A 115 6.09 -2.87 -5.08
CA ILE A 115 5.54 -4.23 -5.17
C ILE A 115 5.48 -4.65 -6.65
N GLY A 116 5.94 -5.85 -6.99
CA GLY A 116 5.83 -6.42 -8.35
C GLY A 116 4.37 -6.67 -8.73
N ASN A 117 3.74 -7.70 -8.15
CA ASN A 117 2.37 -8.08 -8.50
C ASN A 117 1.31 -7.27 -7.71
N LYS A 118 1.20 -5.99 -8.02
CA LYS A 118 0.24 -5.05 -7.40
C LYS A 118 -1.22 -5.50 -7.52
N ALA A 119 -1.62 -6.13 -8.63
CA ALA A 119 -2.98 -6.63 -8.82
C ALA A 119 -3.33 -7.70 -7.79
N LYS A 120 -2.46 -8.69 -7.57
CA LYS A 120 -2.63 -9.72 -6.54
C LYS A 120 -2.72 -9.11 -5.14
N VAL A 121 -1.94 -8.07 -4.85
CA VAL A 121 -2.04 -7.37 -3.55
C VAL A 121 -3.40 -6.72 -3.34
N LEU A 122 -4.00 -6.11 -4.36
CA LEU A 122 -5.35 -5.54 -4.24
C LEU A 122 -6.41 -6.63 -3.95
N GLU A 123 -6.31 -7.78 -4.62
CA GLU A 123 -7.18 -8.93 -4.36
C GLU A 123 -7.00 -9.48 -2.93
N GLU A 124 -5.75 -9.58 -2.47
CA GLU A 124 -5.41 -10.06 -1.13
C GLU A 124 -5.85 -9.09 -0.04
N VAL A 125 -5.65 -7.77 -0.22
CA VAL A 125 -6.18 -6.72 0.66
C VAL A 125 -7.69 -6.89 0.83
N TRP A 126 -8.42 -7.06 -0.27
CA TRP A 126 -9.85 -7.34 -0.20
C TRP A 126 -10.17 -8.64 0.55
N ARG A 127 -9.41 -9.71 0.33
CA ARG A 127 -9.61 -11.00 1.02
C ARG A 127 -9.40 -10.89 2.53
N VAL A 128 -8.31 -10.27 2.97
CA VAL A 128 -7.94 -10.20 4.39
C VAL A 128 -8.68 -9.10 5.16
N LEU A 129 -9.27 -8.11 4.50
CA LEU A 129 -10.18 -7.17 5.17
C LEU A 129 -11.44 -7.91 5.68
N LYS A 130 -11.91 -7.56 6.88
CA LYS A 130 -13.26 -7.88 7.34
C LYS A 130 -14.30 -7.13 6.51
N VAL A 131 -15.53 -7.64 6.43
CA VAL A 131 -16.66 -6.84 5.91
C VAL A 131 -16.87 -5.63 6.83
N GLY A 132 -17.05 -4.46 6.24
CA GLY A 132 -17.02 -3.15 6.91
C GLY A 132 -15.61 -2.61 7.18
N GLY A 133 -14.54 -3.37 6.87
CA GLY A 133 -13.16 -2.91 6.97
C GLY A 133 -12.74 -2.04 5.79
N LYS A 134 -11.69 -1.24 5.98
CA LYS A 134 -11.21 -0.26 4.99
C LYS A 134 -9.70 -0.37 4.73
N ALA A 135 -9.28 -0.19 3.49
CA ALA A 135 -7.89 -0.05 3.11
C ALA A 135 -7.60 1.34 2.52
N TYR A 136 -6.43 1.87 2.86
CA TYR A 136 -5.89 3.14 2.42
C TYR A 136 -4.51 2.92 1.79
N LEU A 137 -4.44 2.98 0.47
CA LEU A 137 -3.26 2.56 -0.28
C LEU A 137 -2.74 3.71 -1.15
N HIS A 138 -1.53 4.19 -0.90
CA HIS A 138 -0.80 5.01 -1.86
C HIS A 138 -0.26 4.10 -2.96
N ILE A 139 -1.02 3.96 -4.04
CA ILE A 139 -0.74 2.98 -5.09
C ILE A 139 0.30 3.46 -6.08
N ASP A 140 0.44 4.77 -6.27
CA ASP A 140 1.42 5.35 -7.18
C ASP A 140 1.69 6.84 -6.88
N SER A 141 2.64 7.41 -7.61
CA SER A 141 2.91 8.85 -7.64
C SER A 141 3.07 9.35 -9.07
N SER A 142 2.75 10.62 -9.33
CA SER A 142 3.22 11.27 -10.56
C SER A 142 4.74 11.50 -10.50
N TYR A 143 5.26 11.88 -11.65
CA TYR A 143 6.67 12.02 -11.96
C TYR A 143 6.91 13.38 -12.59
N ASP A 144 8.04 14.00 -12.24
CA ASP A 144 8.43 15.31 -12.77
C ASP A 144 8.88 15.22 -14.24
N THR A 145 8.99 16.40 -14.87
CA THR A 145 9.30 16.61 -16.29
C THR A 145 10.52 15.84 -16.82
N GLY A 146 11.50 15.53 -15.95
CA GLY A 146 12.71 14.76 -16.28
C GLY A 146 12.58 13.23 -16.26
N SER A 147 11.38 12.67 -16.10
CA SER A 147 11.20 11.22 -16.05
C SER A 147 11.10 10.58 -17.43
N PRO A 148 11.57 9.33 -17.62
CA PRO A 148 11.47 8.61 -18.89
C PRO A 148 10.06 8.56 -19.46
N ASP A 149 9.96 8.64 -20.79
CA ASP A 149 8.68 8.65 -21.49
C ASP A 149 7.85 7.38 -21.24
N PHE A 150 8.49 6.23 -21.00
CA PHE A 150 7.78 5.00 -20.69
C PHE A 150 7.00 5.05 -19.36
N LEU A 151 7.36 5.94 -18.44
CA LEU A 151 6.60 6.22 -17.20
C LEU A 151 5.44 7.18 -17.47
N LYS A 152 5.53 8.02 -18.51
CA LYS A 152 4.46 8.94 -18.92
C LYS A 152 3.34 8.25 -19.72
N LEU A 153 3.59 7.03 -20.23
CA LEU A 153 2.59 6.23 -20.97
C LEU A 153 1.28 5.97 -20.21
N ASN A 154 1.30 6.01 -18.87
CA ASN A 154 0.10 5.90 -18.04
C ASN A 154 0.11 6.98 -16.95
N GLU A 155 -0.33 8.19 -17.30
CA GLU A 155 -0.34 9.36 -16.41
C GLU A 155 -1.05 9.14 -15.07
N GLU A 156 -2.06 8.26 -15.02
CA GLU A 156 -2.78 7.98 -13.78
C GLU A 156 -1.97 7.08 -12.83
N THR A 157 -1.30 6.08 -13.37
CA THR A 157 -0.55 5.10 -12.57
C THR A 157 0.68 4.63 -13.36
N PRO A 158 1.74 5.45 -13.42
CA PRO A 158 2.96 5.18 -14.18
C PRO A 158 3.57 3.79 -13.94
N ARG A 159 3.36 3.24 -12.74
CA ARG A 159 3.93 1.98 -12.26
C ARG A 159 2.92 0.82 -12.15
N PHE A 160 1.66 1.05 -12.50
CA PHE A 160 0.62 0.02 -12.61
C PHE A 160 0.00 0.08 -14.00
N VAL A 161 0.64 -0.57 -14.97
CA VAL A 161 0.25 -0.48 -16.38
C VAL A 161 -0.58 -1.69 -16.77
N ILE A 162 -1.79 -1.44 -17.27
CA ILE A 162 -2.73 -2.48 -17.71
C ILE A 162 -2.87 -2.40 -19.23
N TYR A 163 -2.55 -3.48 -19.91
CA TYR A 163 -2.82 -3.67 -21.33
C TYR A 163 -4.12 -4.45 -21.53
N ARG A 164 -4.98 -3.94 -22.42
CA ARG A 164 -6.07 -4.69 -23.03
C ARG A 164 -5.80 -4.74 -24.53
N LYS A 165 -5.48 -5.94 -25.03
CA LYS A 165 -4.84 -6.09 -26.35
C LYS A 165 -3.56 -5.23 -26.35
N GLU A 166 -3.42 -4.32 -27.30
CA GLU A 166 -2.24 -3.45 -27.45
C GLU A 166 -2.42 -2.05 -26.82
N LYS A 167 -3.58 -1.79 -26.19
CA LYS A 167 -3.89 -0.47 -25.63
C LYS A 167 -3.73 -0.44 -24.12
N ILE A 168 -3.14 0.64 -23.61
CA ILE A 168 -3.08 0.93 -22.18
C ILE A 168 -4.47 1.36 -21.69
N VAL A 169 -4.90 0.77 -20.57
CA VAL A 169 -6.16 1.08 -19.91
C VAL A 169 -5.87 1.71 -18.55
N LYS A 170 -6.43 2.90 -18.31
CA LYS A 170 -6.35 3.58 -17.01
C LYS A 170 -6.90 2.70 -15.90
N LEU A 171 -6.24 2.67 -14.75
CA LEU A 171 -6.65 1.86 -13.60
C LEU A 171 -8.06 2.24 -13.13
N SER A 172 -8.42 3.53 -13.06
CA SER A 172 -9.78 3.94 -12.69
C SER A 172 -10.84 3.42 -13.65
N GLN A 173 -10.57 3.45 -14.96
CA GLN A 173 -11.46 2.90 -15.98
C GLN A 173 -11.59 1.39 -15.81
N TYR A 174 -10.48 0.70 -15.52
CA TYR A 174 -10.48 -0.73 -15.26
C TYR A 174 -11.31 -1.08 -14.01
N LEU A 175 -11.12 -0.36 -12.91
CA LEU A 175 -11.80 -0.59 -11.63
C LEU A 175 -13.31 -0.25 -11.67
N ARG A 176 -13.74 0.61 -12.60
CA ARG A 176 -15.16 0.95 -12.80
C ARG A 176 -16.04 -0.28 -13.02
N LYS A 177 -15.55 -1.33 -13.70
CA LYS A 177 -16.32 -2.57 -13.91
C LYS A 177 -16.61 -3.32 -12.61
N PHE A 178 -15.71 -3.23 -11.63
CA PHE A 178 -15.91 -3.83 -10.31
C PHE A 178 -16.82 -2.98 -9.44
N ARG A 179 -16.73 -1.65 -9.54
CA ARG A 179 -17.72 -0.77 -8.92
C ARG A 179 -19.15 -1.07 -9.40
N LYS A 180 -19.35 -1.27 -10.71
CA LYS A 180 -20.65 -1.69 -11.27
C LYS A 180 -21.12 -3.06 -10.75
N LYS A 181 -20.20 -3.94 -10.36
CA LYS A 181 -20.51 -5.21 -9.68
C LYS A 181 -20.69 -5.05 -8.16
N GLY A 182 -20.78 -3.82 -7.66
CA GLY A 182 -21.02 -3.53 -6.24
C GLY A 182 -19.78 -3.61 -5.34
N PHE A 183 -18.56 -3.64 -5.87
CA PHE A 183 -17.35 -3.50 -5.03
C PHE A 183 -17.10 -2.02 -4.70
N LYS A 184 -16.99 -1.66 -3.42
CA LYS A 184 -16.67 -0.28 -3.01
C LYS A 184 -15.17 -0.02 -3.11
N ILE A 185 -14.73 0.39 -4.29
CA ILE A 185 -13.33 0.73 -4.60
C ILE A 185 -13.28 2.10 -5.27
N SER A 186 -12.69 3.07 -4.60
CA SER A 186 -12.54 4.45 -5.09
C SER A 186 -11.07 4.81 -5.21
N GLY A 187 -10.75 5.59 -6.25
CA GLY A 187 -9.44 6.22 -6.41
C GLY A 187 -9.59 7.72 -6.22
N THR A 188 -8.69 8.34 -5.49
CA THR A 188 -8.62 9.79 -5.33
C THR A 188 -7.23 10.28 -5.69
N ILE A 189 -7.17 11.29 -6.55
CA ILE A 189 -5.99 12.13 -6.73
C ILE A 189 -6.10 13.20 -5.65
N PHE A 190 -5.28 13.12 -4.61
CA PHE A 190 -5.30 14.13 -3.56
C PHE A 190 -4.59 15.38 -4.06
N ASN A 191 -5.39 16.39 -4.41
CA ASN A 191 -4.98 17.77 -4.69
C ASN A 191 -4.35 18.02 -6.08
N LYS A 192 -4.81 19.07 -6.80
CA LYS A 192 -4.32 19.47 -8.14
C LYS A 192 -2.82 19.81 -8.20
N LYS A 193 -2.14 19.91 -7.06
CA LYS A 193 -0.73 20.34 -6.95
C LYS A 193 0.24 19.25 -6.45
N LYS A 194 -0.17 18.00 -6.14
CA LYS A 194 0.78 16.96 -5.66
C LYS A 194 0.48 15.51 -6.03
N ASP A 195 1.57 14.76 -6.05
CA ASP A 195 1.86 13.58 -6.85
C ASP A 195 1.44 12.24 -6.26
N LYS A 196 0.25 12.08 -5.70
CA LYS A 196 -0.10 10.81 -5.03
C LYS A 196 -1.45 10.26 -5.46
N HIS A 197 -1.40 9.04 -5.98
CA HIS A 197 -2.58 8.27 -6.35
C HIS A 197 -2.96 7.38 -5.18
N THR A 198 -4.10 7.67 -4.58
CA THR A 198 -4.63 6.90 -3.45
C THR A 198 -5.78 6.02 -3.92
N LEU A 199 -5.76 4.76 -3.50
CA LEU A 199 -6.89 3.85 -3.61
C LEU A 199 -7.47 3.60 -2.22
N ILE A 200 -8.78 3.79 -2.11
CA ILE A 200 -9.56 3.43 -0.92
C ILE A 200 -10.44 2.24 -1.28
N MET A 201 -10.38 1.20 -0.45
CA MET A 201 -11.22 0.01 -0.61
C MET A 201 -12.02 -0.19 0.67
N GLU A 202 -13.34 -0.28 0.58
CA GLU A 202 -14.21 -0.65 1.69
C GLU A 202 -14.82 -2.01 1.38
N LYS A 203 -14.54 -3.01 2.20
CA LYS A 203 -15.07 -4.35 1.95
C LYS A 203 -16.53 -4.40 2.35
N ASN A 204 -17.44 -4.40 1.38
CA ASN A 204 -18.88 -4.42 1.63
C ASN A 204 -19.55 -5.78 1.40
N LYS A 205 -18.78 -6.82 1.06
CA LYS A 205 -19.30 -8.16 0.77
C LYS A 205 -18.21 -9.24 0.87
N HIS A 206 -18.64 -10.48 1.04
CA HIS A 206 -17.74 -11.64 1.13
C HIS A 206 -17.19 -12.12 -0.21
N THR A 207 -17.84 -11.78 -1.33
CA THR A 207 -17.38 -12.17 -2.67
C THR A 207 -15.94 -11.71 -2.90
N LEU A 208 -15.08 -12.62 -3.34
CA LEU A 208 -13.69 -12.31 -3.65
C LEU A 208 -13.59 -11.31 -4.80
N LEU A 209 -12.69 -10.34 -4.65
CA LEU A 209 -12.27 -9.49 -5.75
C LEU A 209 -11.32 -10.29 -6.64
N LYS A 210 -11.73 -10.53 -7.88
CA LYS A 210 -10.88 -11.14 -8.93
C LYS A 210 -10.69 -10.12 -10.04
N LEU A 211 -9.56 -9.44 -10.03
CA LEU A 211 -9.21 -8.45 -11.04
C LEU A 211 -9.06 -9.08 -12.42
N ASN A 212 -8.69 -10.36 -12.53
CA ASN A 212 -8.44 -11.05 -13.81
C ASN A 212 -7.37 -10.34 -14.65
N LEU A 213 -6.30 -9.93 -13.97
CA LEU A 213 -5.09 -9.39 -14.57
C LEU A 213 -3.99 -10.44 -14.50
N LYS A 214 -3.36 -10.75 -15.64
CA LYS A 214 -2.16 -11.58 -15.71
C LYS A 214 -0.94 -10.69 -15.55
N TYR A 215 -0.17 -10.90 -14.49
CA TYR A 215 1.11 -10.22 -14.28
C TYR A 215 2.15 -10.68 -15.31
N ASP A 216 2.81 -9.73 -15.96
CA ASP A 216 3.88 -9.97 -16.95
C ASP A 216 5.22 -9.60 -16.31
N GLY A 217 5.85 -10.59 -15.67
CA GLY A 217 7.13 -10.41 -14.98
C GLY A 217 8.28 -10.04 -15.92
N ASN A 218 8.26 -10.54 -17.16
CA ASN A 218 9.31 -10.30 -18.16
C ASN A 218 9.26 -8.86 -18.68
N SER A 219 8.07 -8.28 -18.77
CA SER A 219 7.87 -6.89 -19.20
C SER A 219 7.90 -5.88 -18.03
N THR A 220 8.00 -6.36 -16.78
CA THR A 220 8.01 -5.52 -15.59
C THR A 220 9.41 -4.97 -15.31
N LEU A 221 9.51 -3.66 -15.08
CA LEU A 221 10.78 -2.97 -14.86
C LEU A 221 10.98 -2.63 -13.39
N TYR A 222 12.08 -3.07 -12.80
CA TYR A 222 12.51 -2.68 -11.45
C TYR A 222 13.39 -1.44 -11.57
N LEU A 223 12.82 -0.27 -11.35
CA LEU A 223 13.42 1.01 -11.73
C LEU A 223 14.74 1.30 -11.01
N THR A 224 14.88 0.81 -9.78
CA THR A 224 16.12 0.90 -9.00
C THR A 224 17.25 0.03 -9.55
N LYS A 225 16.93 -1.01 -10.33
CA LYS A 225 17.92 -1.88 -11.00
C LYS A 225 18.39 -1.35 -12.35
N LEU A 226 17.75 -0.32 -12.88
CA LEU A 226 18.16 0.32 -14.14
C LEU A 226 19.38 1.25 -13.94
N LYS A 227 20.17 1.06 -12.88
CA LYS A 227 21.42 1.83 -12.67
C LYS A 227 22.47 1.27 -13.65
N ASP A 228 23.25 2.14 -14.27
CA ASP A 228 24.41 1.79 -15.11
C ASP A 228 24.12 1.14 -16.49
N SER A 229 22.86 1.06 -16.93
CA SER A 229 22.47 0.48 -18.25
C SER A 229 21.82 1.48 -19.21
N ASP A 230 21.61 2.72 -18.80
CA ASP A 230 20.83 3.68 -19.59
C ASP A 230 21.53 5.04 -19.70
N LYS A 231 21.80 5.47 -20.94
CA LYS A 231 22.42 6.75 -21.32
C LYS A 231 21.63 7.97 -20.84
N TYR A 232 20.39 7.79 -20.38
CA TYR A 232 19.52 8.84 -19.84
C TYR A 232 19.70 9.09 -18.34
N LYS A 233 20.52 8.29 -17.64
CA LYS A 233 20.90 8.60 -16.25
C LYS A 233 22.14 9.47 -16.22
N ASN A 234 21.94 10.78 -16.15
CA ASN A 234 22.92 11.63 -15.47
C ASN A 234 22.99 11.18 -13.99
N ASP A 235 24.20 11.10 -13.43
CA ASP A 235 24.59 10.42 -12.17
C ASP A 235 23.72 10.65 -10.91
N SER A 236 22.77 11.59 -10.94
CA SER A 236 21.99 12.03 -9.79
C SER A 236 20.52 11.57 -9.75
N SER A 237 19.97 10.95 -10.81
CA SER A 237 18.53 10.60 -10.84
C SER A 237 18.22 9.12 -10.54
N ILE A 238 17.72 8.83 -9.33
CA ILE A 238 17.22 7.50 -8.95
C ILE A 238 15.72 7.42 -9.23
N TRP A 239 15.32 6.54 -10.16
CA TRP A 239 13.91 6.20 -10.36
C TRP A 239 13.49 5.11 -9.37
N TRP A 240 12.55 5.46 -8.51
CA TRP A 240 12.06 4.56 -7.46
C TRP A 240 10.84 3.75 -7.91
N GLY A 241 10.77 2.50 -7.45
CA GLY A 241 9.61 1.62 -7.63
C GLY A 241 9.78 0.54 -8.69
N THR A 242 8.66 -0.13 -8.97
CA THR A 242 8.55 -1.19 -9.96
C THR A 242 7.43 -0.85 -10.91
N ARG A 243 7.72 -0.68 -12.20
CA ARG A 243 6.71 -0.51 -13.24
C ARG A 243 6.15 -1.87 -13.64
N SER A 244 5.05 -2.23 -13.01
CA SER A 244 4.40 -3.53 -13.18
C SER A 244 3.51 -3.55 -14.41
N ILE A 245 3.68 -4.57 -15.24
CA ILE A 245 2.87 -4.80 -16.44
C ILE A 245 1.83 -5.88 -16.20
N PHE A 246 0.60 -5.59 -16.61
CA PHE A 246 -0.52 -6.51 -16.52
C PHE A 246 -1.25 -6.61 -17.86
N LYS A 247 -1.69 -7.81 -18.22
CA LYS A 247 -2.57 -8.06 -19.37
C LYS A 247 -3.95 -8.47 -18.87
N THR A 248 -5.01 -7.94 -19.47
CA THR A 248 -6.36 -8.43 -19.20
C THR A 248 -6.50 -9.87 -19.69
N LYS A 249 -6.99 -10.77 -18.84
CA LYS A 249 -7.48 -12.07 -19.29
C LYS A 249 -8.77 -11.93 -20.08
#